data_AF-Q31MH8-F1
#
_entry.id   AF-Q31MH8-F1
#
_cell.length_a   1.000
_cell.length_b   1.000
_cell.length_c   1.000
_cell.angle_alpha   90.00
_cell.angle_beta   90.00
_cell.angle_gamma   90.00
#
_symmetry.space_group_name_H-M   'P 1'
#
loop_
_entity.id
_entity.type
_entity.pdbx_description
1 polymer ?
#
loop_
_entity_poly.entity_id
_entity_poly.type
_entity_poly.pdbx_seq_one_letter_code
_entity_poly.pdbx_strand_id
1 'polypeptide(L)'
;MKRQRHLRFWGSLLAILLCCASAAEAQRPPRPEEIGQLVYEQLPNLERANGYRGTRSGELRPTDTLVSRLIRFHQQLRNRRLASRLDWKLTMADLLGVNGVLKQEDYPGFETLTPNPLQTDLQAIAKLSRVERDRLIDAILAVVPRPQTAVTAPEDRPETPAAQPTPPGATPANPPLPSLPGRGAADLLR
;
A
#
# COMPACT_ATOMS: atom_id res chain seq x y z
N MET A 1 -72.00 -27.31 33.13
CA MET A 1 -71.65 -26.09 33.91
C MET A 1 -70.18 -26.22 34.28
N LYS A 2 -69.20 -25.34 33.98
CA LYS A 2 -69.06 -23.99 33.46
C LYS A 2 -67.76 -23.96 32.63
N ARG A 3 -67.73 -23.21 31.53
CA ARG A 3 -66.49 -22.81 30.84
C ARG A 3 -65.76 -21.79 31.72
N GLN A 4 -64.42 -21.79 31.72
CA GLN A 4 -63.62 -20.57 31.53
C GLN A 4 -62.16 -20.91 31.19
N ARG A 5 -61.73 -20.37 30.04
CA ARG A 5 -60.33 -20.20 29.62
C ARG A 5 -59.77 -19.00 30.36
N HIS A 6 -58.53 -19.04 30.83
CA HIS A 6 -57.65 -17.85 30.80
C HIS A 6 -56.18 -18.27 30.62
N LEU A 7 -55.63 -17.71 29.54
CA LEU A 7 -54.25 -17.72 29.08
C LEU A 7 -53.57 -16.46 29.63
N ARG A 8 -52.50 -16.57 30.42
CA ARG A 8 -51.49 -15.51 30.69
C ARG A 8 -50.21 -16.24 31.14
N PHE A 9 -49.23 -16.51 30.28
CA PHE A 9 -48.10 -15.64 29.94
C PHE A 9 -47.68 -14.67 31.05
N TRP A 10 -46.46 -14.86 31.55
CA TRP A 10 -45.43 -13.91 32.02
C TRP A 10 -44.37 -14.78 32.74
N GLY A 11 -43.07 -14.79 32.44
CA GLY A 11 -42.25 -13.86 31.69
C GLY A 11 -40.89 -13.78 32.42
N SER A 12 -39.81 -13.81 31.65
CA SER A 12 -38.50 -13.24 31.99
C SER A 12 -37.52 -14.05 32.85
N LEU A 13 -36.67 -14.83 32.18
CA LEU A 13 -35.24 -14.95 32.51
C LEU A 13 -34.46 -15.53 31.32
N LEU A 14 -34.26 -14.71 30.29
CA LEU A 14 -33.18 -14.92 29.33
C LEU A 14 -32.65 -13.54 28.92
N ALA A 15 -31.86 -12.94 29.82
CA ALA A 15 -31.12 -11.73 29.54
C ALA A 15 -30.00 -12.08 28.54
N ILE A 16 -30.30 -11.71 27.30
CA ILE A 16 -29.43 -11.47 26.15
C ILE A 16 -27.98 -11.19 26.56
N LEU A 17 -27.09 -12.14 26.26
CA LEU A 17 -25.64 -11.95 26.22
C LEU A 17 -25.24 -12.00 24.73
N LEU A 18 -25.62 -10.95 24.00
CA LEU A 18 -25.28 -10.71 22.60
C LEU A 18 -24.54 -9.36 22.48
N CYS A 19 -23.28 -9.35 22.88
CA CYS A 19 -22.25 -8.33 22.64
C CYS A 19 -20.94 -9.02 23.03
N CYS A 20 -19.89 -9.19 22.22
CA CYS A 20 -19.43 -8.42 21.08
C CYS A 20 -18.71 -9.40 20.11
N ALA A 21 -19.30 -9.69 18.95
CA ALA A 21 -18.49 -10.10 17.81
C ALA A 21 -18.26 -8.83 16.99
N SER A 22 -17.18 -8.09 17.29
CA SER A 22 -16.67 -7.16 16.28
C SER A 22 -16.29 -8.02 15.09
N ALA A 23 -17.04 -7.93 13.99
CA ALA A 23 -16.55 -8.42 12.73
C ALA A 23 -15.30 -7.60 12.44
N ALA A 24 -14.13 -8.21 12.61
CA ALA A 24 -12.93 -7.70 11.98
C ALA A 24 -13.20 -7.77 10.48
N GLU A 25 -13.66 -6.68 9.88
CA GLU A 25 -13.73 -6.55 8.43
C GLU A 25 -12.29 -6.66 7.93
N ALA A 26 -11.92 -7.87 7.50
CA ALA A 26 -10.68 -8.09 6.79
C ALA A 26 -10.74 -7.23 5.53
N GLN A 27 -10.08 -6.06 5.57
CA GLN A 27 -10.04 -5.14 4.45
C GLN A 27 -9.43 -5.89 3.26
N ARG A 28 -10.23 -6.07 2.20
CA ARG A 28 -9.73 -6.64 0.94
C ARG A 28 -8.60 -5.75 0.44
N PRO A 29 -7.47 -6.31 -0.03
CA PRO A 29 -6.43 -5.50 -0.64
C PRO A 29 -7.00 -4.75 -1.86
N PRO A 30 -6.72 -3.45 -1.99
CA PRO A 30 -7.27 -2.64 -3.08
C PRO A 30 -6.80 -3.17 -4.43
N ARG A 31 -7.69 -3.14 -5.42
CA ARG A 31 -7.39 -3.60 -6.77
C ARG A 31 -6.48 -2.59 -7.48
N PRO A 32 -5.66 -3.03 -8.45
CA PRO A 32 -4.85 -2.13 -9.27
C PRO A 32 -5.65 -0.98 -9.92
N GLU A 33 -6.88 -1.25 -10.34
CA GLU A 33 -7.78 -0.25 -10.94
C GLU A 33 -8.21 0.82 -9.93
N GLU A 34 -8.50 0.41 -8.69
CA GLU A 34 -8.92 1.30 -7.59
C GLU A 34 -7.76 2.22 -7.18
N ILE A 35 -6.56 1.65 -7.02
CA ILE A 35 -5.34 2.43 -6.77
C ILE A 35 -5.11 3.43 -7.92
N GLY A 36 -5.21 2.96 -9.16
CA GLY A 36 -5.02 3.81 -10.33
C GLY A 36 -5.97 4.99 -10.36
N GLN A 37 -7.25 4.78 -10.04
CA GLN A 37 -8.24 5.86 -9.97
C GLN A 37 -7.84 6.93 -8.94
N LEU A 38 -7.49 6.52 -7.72
CA LEU A 38 -7.08 7.45 -6.66
C LEU A 38 -5.80 8.23 -7.02
N VAL A 39 -4.87 7.61 -7.77
CA VAL A 39 -3.68 8.30 -8.26
C VAL A 39 -4.03 9.37 -9.30
N TYR A 40 -4.93 9.10 -10.24
CA TYR A 40 -5.35 10.10 -11.23
C TYR A 40 -6.13 11.27 -10.61
N GLU A 41 -6.80 11.06 -9.48
CA GLU A 41 -7.40 12.16 -8.72
C GLU A 41 -6.33 13.13 -8.19
N GLN A 42 -5.15 12.63 -7.81
CA GLN A 42 -4.02 13.46 -7.36
C GLN A 42 -3.18 14.02 -8.52
N LEU A 43 -3.14 13.31 -9.65
CA LEU A 43 -2.36 13.66 -10.84
C LEU A 43 -3.26 13.69 -12.09
N PRO A 44 -4.17 14.68 -12.20
CA PRO A 44 -5.18 14.72 -13.27
C PRO A 44 -4.58 14.89 -14.67
N ASN A 45 -3.37 15.43 -14.77
CA ASN A 45 -2.67 15.66 -16.04
C ASN A 45 -1.82 14.44 -16.49
N LEU A 46 -1.74 13.39 -15.69
CA LEU A 46 -0.99 12.18 -16.04
C LEU A 46 -1.71 11.42 -17.17
N GLU A 47 -0.96 11.03 -18.21
CA GLU A 47 -1.50 10.26 -19.33
C GLU A 47 -2.10 8.93 -18.85
N ARG A 48 -3.38 8.67 -19.19
CA ARG A 48 -4.09 7.47 -18.72
C ARG A 48 -3.78 6.22 -19.51
N ALA A 49 -3.38 6.33 -20.78
CA ALA A 49 -3.19 5.23 -21.73
C ALA A 49 -4.22 4.09 -21.56
N ASN A 50 -5.51 4.38 -21.78
CA ASN A 50 -6.62 3.46 -21.50
C ASN A 50 -7.54 3.20 -22.70
N GLY A 51 -7.03 3.41 -23.93
CA GLY A 51 -7.75 3.16 -25.18
C GLY A 51 -7.76 1.70 -25.66
N TYR A 52 -7.42 0.75 -24.78
CA TYR A 52 -7.24 -0.66 -25.16
C TYR A 52 -8.57 -1.41 -25.21
N ARG A 53 -8.63 -2.42 -26.08
CA ARG A 53 -9.75 -3.37 -26.15
C ARG A 53 -9.35 -4.71 -25.55
N GLY A 54 -10.30 -5.40 -24.93
CA GLY A 54 -10.07 -6.76 -24.45
C GLY A 54 -9.90 -7.73 -25.62
N THR A 55 -8.87 -8.58 -25.60
CA THR A 55 -8.62 -9.55 -26.70
C THR A 55 -9.82 -10.47 -26.95
N ARG A 56 -10.49 -10.91 -25.87
CA ARG A 56 -11.65 -11.82 -25.95
C ARG A 56 -12.97 -11.11 -26.24
N SER A 57 -13.22 -9.96 -25.61
CA SER A 57 -14.51 -9.26 -25.72
C SER A 57 -14.57 -8.30 -26.92
N GLY A 58 -13.43 -7.79 -27.37
CA GLY A 58 -13.35 -6.66 -28.32
C GLY A 58 -13.82 -5.32 -27.73
N GLU A 59 -14.29 -5.30 -26.48
CA GLU A 59 -14.81 -4.13 -25.81
C GLU A 59 -13.69 -3.26 -25.23
N LEU A 60 -13.94 -1.96 -25.12
CA LEU A 60 -13.01 -1.03 -24.49
C LEU A 60 -12.82 -1.36 -23.00
N ARG A 61 -11.59 -1.18 -22.52
CA ARG A 61 -11.18 -1.43 -21.14
C ARG A 61 -10.71 -0.14 -20.45
N PRO A 62 -11.63 0.78 -20.11
CA PRO A 62 -11.27 2.11 -19.64
C PRO A 62 -10.58 2.14 -18.26
N THR A 63 -10.70 1.06 -17.48
CA THR A 63 -10.05 0.88 -16.18
C THR A 63 -8.65 0.28 -16.28
N ASP A 64 -8.28 -0.28 -17.43
CA ASP A 64 -6.91 -0.72 -17.74
C ASP A 64 -6.10 0.49 -18.21
N THR A 65 -5.66 1.27 -17.23
CA THR A 65 -4.86 2.48 -17.38
C THR A 65 -3.37 2.18 -17.24
N LEU A 66 -2.52 3.17 -17.58
CA LEU A 66 -1.08 3.14 -17.32
C LEU A 66 -0.80 2.76 -15.85
N VAL A 67 -1.35 3.53 -14.90
CA VAL A 67 -1.11 3.29 -13.46
C VAL A 67 -1.58 1.90 -13.03
N SER A 68 -2.77 1.43 -13.42
CA SER A 68 -3.23 0.10 -13.01
C SER A 68 -2.35 -1.03 -13.57
N ARG A 69 -1.84 -0.90 -14.81
CA ARG A 69 -0.82 -1.81 -15.34
C ARG A 69 0.52 -1.71 -14.61
N LEU A 70 0.97 -0.52 -14.23
CA LEU A 70 2.17 -0.32 -13.40
C LEU A 70 2.04 -1.01 -12.02
N ILE A 71 0.88 -0.91 -11.38
CA ILE A 71 0.60 -1.61 -10.11
C ILE A 71 0.70 -3.13 -10.31
N ARG A 72 0.07 -3.67 -11.37
CA ARG A 72 0.15 -5.10 -11.72
C ARG A 72 1.60 -5.53 -11.98
N PHE A 73 2.34 -4.76 -12.78
CA PHE A 73 3.74 -5.03 -13.08
C PHE A 73 4.59 -5.09 -11.81
N HIS A 74 4.45 -4.09 -10.93
CA HIS A 74 5.19 -4.02 -9.68
C HIS A 74 4.85 -5.18 -8.74
N GLN A 75 3.57 -5.41 -8.47
CA GLN A 75 3.15 -6.36 -7.46
C GLN A 75 3.19 -7.82 -7.95
N GLN A 76 2.74 -8.08 -9.17
CA GLN A 76 2.50 -9.45 -9.66
C GLN A 76 3.70 -9.98 -10.43
N LEU A 77 4.29 -9.17 -11.32
CA LEU A 77 5.41 -9.61 -12.15
C LEU A 77 6.75 -9.48 -11.43
N ARG A 78 6.95 -8.38 -10.69
CA ARG A 78 8.20 -8.13 -9.95
C ARG A 78 8.16 -8.57 -8.48
N ASN A 79 7.00 -9.00 -7.99
CA ASN A 79 6.79 -9.42 -6.60
C ASN A 79 7.28 -8.39 -5.57
N ARG A 80 7.04 -7.10 -5.85
CA ARG A 80 7.51 -5.97 -5.05
C ARG A 80 6.43 -5.45 -4.10
N ARG A 81 6.87 -4.82 -3.00
CA ARG A 81 5.98 -4.30 -1.96
C ARG A 81 5.44 -2.93 -2.35
N LEU A 82 4.12 -2.81 -2.44
CA LEU A 82 3.43 -1.56 -2.78
C LEU A 82 3.81 -0.37 -1.87
N ALA A 83 4.06 -0.63 -0.58
CA ALA A 83 4.43 0.40 0.40
C ALA A 83 5.94 0.78 0.38
N SER A 84 6.76 0.17 -0.48
CA SER A 84 8.20 0.43 -0.56
C SER A 84 8.53 1.45 -1.66
N ARG A 85 8.99 2.64 -1.25
CA ARG A 85 9.51 3.65 -2.20
C ARG A 85 10.68 3.12 -3.03
N LEU A 86 11.58 2.36 -2.42
CA LEU A 86 12.74 1.79 -3.10
C LEU A 86 12.29 0.86 -4.23
N ASP A 87 11.34 -0.02 -3.95
CA ASP A 87 10.82 -0.98 -4.93
C ASP A 87 10.17 -0.25 -6.11
N TRP A 88 9.48 0.86 -5.85
CA TRP A 88 8.93 1.70 -6.90
C TRP A 88 10.00 2.34 -7.78
N LYS A 89 11.12 2.79 -7.19
CA LYS A 89 12.26 3.30 -7.97
C LYS A 89 12.90 2.21 -8.82
N LEU A 90 12.98 0.98 -8.31
CA LEU A 90 13.43 -0.17 -9.11
C LEU A 90 12.47 -0.48 -10.26
N THR A 91 11.15 -0.37 -10.03
CA THR A 91 10.14 -0.50 -11.11
C THR A 91 10.35 0.55 -12.19
N MET A 92 10.60 1.81 -11.83
CA MET A 92 10.89 2.84 -12.82
C MET A 92 12.18 2.53 -13.59
N ALA A 93 13.22 2.01 -12.93
CA ALA A 93 14.46 1.60 -13.59
C ALA A 93 14.25 0.45 -14.59
N ASP A 94 13.41 -0.54 -14.26
CA ASP A 94 13.04 -1.62 -15.18
C ASP A 94 12.33 -1.06 -16.43
N LEU A 95 11.34 -0.18 -16.24
CA LEU A 95 10.57 0.41 -17.34
C LEU A 95 11.38 1.40 -18.19
N LEU A 96 12.47 1.93 -17.66
CA LEU A 96 13.41 2.77 -18.41
C LEU A 96 14.52 1.96 -19.08
N GLY A 97 14.48 0.62 -18.98
CA GLY A 97 15.45 -0.29 -19.60
C GLY A 97 16.82 -0.33 -18.91
N VAL A 98 16.94 0.23 -17.70
CA VAL A 98 18.21 0.26 -16.95
C VAL A 98 18.59 -1.12 -16.43
N ASN A 99 17.59 -1.94 -16.05
CA ASN A 99 17.79 -3.27 -15.46
C ASN A 99 17.63 -4.41 -16.48
N GLY A 100 17.61 -4.10 -17.79
CA GLY A 100 17.47 -5.07 -18.87
C GLY A 100 16.24 -4.84 -19.74
N VAL A 101 16.12 -5.66 -20.79
CA VAL A 101 15.04 -5.56 -21.78
C VAL A 101 13.79 -6.26 -21.28
N LEU A 102 12.67 -5.54 -21.31
CA LEU A 102 11.34 -6.10 -21.07
C LEU A 102 10.80 -6.72 -22.35
N LYS A 103 10.34 -7.97 -22.26
CA LYS A 103 9.66 -8.64 -23.36
C LYS A 103 8.16 -8.36 -23.32
N GLN A 104 7.51 -8.43 -24.48
CA GLN A 104 6.08 -8.16 -24.58
C GLN A 104 5.25 -9.16 -23.80
N GLU A 105 5.66 -10.45 -23.82
CA GLU A 105 4.98 -11.55 -23.13
C GLU A 105 4.97 -11.41 -21.60
N ASP A 106 5.94 -10.69 -21.04
CA ASP A 106 6.05 -10.49 -19.59
C ASP A 106 5.21 -9.31 -19.11
N TYR A 107 4.71 -8.45 -20.01
CA TYR A 107 4.10 -7.19 -19.60
C TYR A 107 2.58 -7.31 -19.35
N PRO A 108 2.03 -6.64 -18.31
CA PRO A 108 0.60 -6.67 -18.03
C PRO A 108 -0.22 -6.22 -19.24
N GLY A 109 -1.16 -7.08 -19.65
CA GLY A 109 -1.99 -6.84 -20.82
C GLY A 109 -1.60 -7.61 -22.07
N PHE A 110 -0.48 -8.36 -22.08
CA PHE A 110 -0.05 -9.15 -23.24
C PHE A 110 -1.14 -10.06 -23.81
N GLU A 111 -1.77 -10.88 -22.96
CA GLU A 111 -2.80 -11.82 -23.42
C GLU A 111 -4.21 -11.20 -23.42
N THR A 112 -4.41 -10.12 -22.65
CA THR A 112 -5.75 -9.63 -22.32
C THR A 112 -6.15 -8.36 -23.04
N LEU A 113 -5.19 -7.62 -23.60
CA LEU A 113 -5.41 -6.34 -24.28
C LEU A 113 -4.88 -6.39 -25.72
N THR A 114 -5.60 -5.71 -26.62
CA THR A 114 -5.15 -5.47 -27.99
C THR A 114 -5.23 -3.97 -28.33
N PRO A 115 -4.14 -3.37 -28.88
CA PRO A 115 -2.80 -3.95 -29.03
C PRO A 115 -2.11 -4.17 -27.67
N ASN A 116 -0.94 -4.84 -27.66
CA ASN A 116 -0.12 -4.96 -26.45
C ASN A 116 0.28 -3.55 -25.94
N PRO A 117 0.14 -3.27 -24.63
CA PRO A 117 0.34 -1.92 -24.09
C PRO A 117 1.81 -1.55 -23.82
N LEU A 118 2.76 -2.48 -23.83
CA LEU A 118 4.14 -2.28 -23.39
C LEU A 118 4.76 -1.04 -24.05
N GLN A 119 4.75 -0.97 -25.37
CA GLN A 119 5.47 0.09 -26.08
C GLN A 119 4.92 1.49 -25.75
N THR A 120 3.59 1.63 -25.72
CA THR A 120 2.92 2.88 -25.35
C THR A 120 3.25 3.28 -23.92
N ASP A 121 3.24 2.32 -23.00
CA ASP A 121 3.51 2.58 -21.58
C ASP A 121 4.97 2.98 -21.34
N LEU A 122 5.93 2.30 -21.98
CA LEU A 122 7.35 2.67 -21.93
C LEU A 122 7.55 4.11 -22.43
N GLN A 123 6.89 4.49 -23.52
CA GLN A 123 6.95 5.85 -24.04
C GLN A 123 6.33 6.87 -23.08
N ALA A 124 5.17 6.56 -22.48
CA ALA A 124 4.54 7.44 -21.50
C ALA A 124 5.44 7.67 -20.29
N ILE A 125 6.08 6.62 -19.76
CA ILE A 125 7.01 6.71 -18.63
C ILE A 125 8.32 7.42 -19.02
N ALA A 126 8.81 7.24 -20.24
CA ALA A 126 10.01 7.90 -20.74
C ALA A 126 9.83 9.42 -20.90
N LYS A 127 8.61 9.88 -21.21
CA LYS A 127 8.28 11.32 -21.28
C LYS A 127 8.33 12.01 -19.91
N LEU A 128 8.14 11.27 -18.82
CA LEU A 128 8.17 11.82 -17.48
C LEU A 128 9.60 12.20 -17.08
N SER A 129 9.77 13.45 -16.65
CA SER A 129 10.99 13.90 -15.97
C SER A 129 11.22 13.12 -14.68
N ARG A 130 12.45 13.19 -14.15
CA ARG A 130 12.80 12.57 -12.87
C ARG A 130 11.86 13.04 -11.73
N VAL A 131 11.50 14.32 -11.72
CA VAL A 131 10.61 14.91 -10.71
C VAL A 131 9.18 14.39 -10.86
N GLU A 132 8.67 14.25 -12.08
CA GLU A 132 7.33 13.70 -12.33
C GLU A 132 7.25 12.23 -11.97
N ARG A 133 8.30 11.45 -12.23
CA ARG A 133 8.38 10.06 -11.75
C ARG A 133 8.38 9.97 -10.23
N ASP A 134 9.15 10.83 -9.54
CA ASP A 134 9.12 10.88 -8.07
C ASP A 134 7.71 11.25 -7.55
N ARG A 135 7.02 12.21 -8.19
CA ARG A 135 5.63 12.58 -7.86
C ARG A 135 4.62 11.46 -8.09
N LEU A 136 4.78 10.70 -9.18
CA LEU A 136 3.95 9.51 -9.44
C LEU A 136 4.13 8.47 -8.34
N ILE A 137 5.37 8.21 -7.92
CA ILE A 137 5.66 7.30 -6.81
C ILE A 137 5.02 7.82 -5.51
N ASP A 138 5.14 9.11 -5.23
CA ASP A 138 4.53 9.73 -4.04
C ASP A 138 3.00 9.56 -4.03
N ALA A 139 2.34 9.81 -5.16
CA ALA A 139 0.89 9.65 -5.29
C ALA A 139 0.45 8.19 -5.07
N ILE A 140 1.20 7.22 -5.61
CA ILE A 140 0.93 5.79 -5.35
C ILE A 140 1.11 5.48 -3.85
N LEU A 141 2.20 5.93 -3.23
CA LEU A 141 2.48 5.69 -1.81
C LEU A 141 1.46 6.35 -0.87
N ALA A 142 0.80 7.41 -1.31
CA ALA A 142 -0.24 8.09 -0.55
C ALA A 142 -1.53 7.28 -0.45
N VAL A 143 -1.82 6.41 -1.43
CA VAL A 143 -3.10 5.69 -1.53
C VAL A 143 -3.01 4.21 -1.18
N VAL A 144 -1.81 3.63 -1.19
CA VAL A 144 -1.62 2.21 -0.85
C VAL A 144 -1.67 2.01 0.67
N PRO A 145 -2.34 0.94 1.16
CA PRO A 145 -2.34 0.61 2.57
C PRO A 145 -0.91 0.36 3.07
N ARG A 146 -0.55 0.99 4.18
CA ARG A 146 0.70 0.66 4.88
C ARG A 146 0.42 -0.51 5.82
N PRO A 147 1.31 -1.51 5.88
CA PRO A 147 1.23 -2.49 6.95
C PRO A 147 1.33 -1.73 8.27
N GLN A 148 0.27 -1.79 9.08
CA GLN A 148 0.35 -1.36 10.47
C GLN A 148 1.31 -2.34 11.12
N THR A 149 2.57 -1.94 11.32
CA THR A 149 3.36 -2.56 12.37
C THR A 149 2.54 -2.36 13.63
N ALA A 150 2.05 -3.47 14.21
CA ALA A 150 1.50 -3.44 15.55
C ALA A 150 2.58 -2.83 16.45
N VAL A 151 2.48 -1.53 16.71
CA VAL A 151 3.04 -0.97 17.92
C VAL A 151 2.14 -1.59 18.97
N THR A 152 2.63 -2.62 19.64
CA THR A 152 2.10 -3.00 20.94
C THR A 152 2.03 -1.70 21.73
N ALA A 153 0.81 -1.21 21.98
CA ALA A 153 0.60 -0.21 23.00
C ALA A 153 1.29 -0.76 24.27
N PRO A 154 2.00 0.06 25.05
CA PRO A 154 2.47 -0.40 26.35
C PRO A 154 1.23 -0.83 27.12
N GLU A 155 1.09 -2.15 27.30
CA GLU A 155 0.09 -2.74 28.16
C GLU A 155 0.31 -2.15 29.56
N ASP A 156 -0.79 -1.71 30.19
CA ASP A 156 -0.82 -1.09 31.51
C ASP A 156 0.18 -1.74 32.46
N ARG A 157 1.28 -1.02 32.73
CA ARG A 157 2.17 -1.36 33.83
C ARG A 157 1.46 -0.91 35.10
N PRO A 158 1.17 -1.79 36.08
CA PRO A 158 0.58 -1.35 37.33
C PRO A 158 1.48 -0.29 37.98
N GLU A 159 0.88 0.86 38.30
CA GLU A 159 1.54 1.98 38.95
C GLU A 159 2.16 1.51 40.27
N THR A 160 3.48 1.60 40.38
CA THR A 160 4.18 1.44 41.66
C THR A 160 4.11 2.79 42.39
N PRO A 161 3.74 2.85 43.69
CA PRO A 161 3.53 4.11 44.40
C PRO A 161 4.74 5.05 44.39
N ALA A 162 4.44 6.34 44.24
CA ALA A 162 5.39 7.44 44.13
C ALA A 162 6.35 7.55 45.31
N ALA A 163 7.65 7.68 45.02
CA ALA A 163 8.64 8.24 45.93
C ALA A 163 8.88 9.72 45.58
N GLN A 164 8.70 10.60 46.56
CA GLN A 164 8.96 12.05 46.51
C GLN A 164 10.47 12.38 46.56
N PRO A 165 10.89 13.64 46.29
CA PRO A 165 12.05 13.98 45.47
C PRO A 165 13.39 13.98 46.23
N THR A 166 14.47 13.68 45.51
CA THR A 166 15.87 13.83 45.95
C THR A 166 16.63 14.75 44.96
N PRO A 167 17.67 15.49 45.41
CA PRO A 167 18.12 16.79 44.88
C PRO A 167 18.90 16.71 43.55
N PRO A 168 19.15 17.86 42.86
CA PRO A 168 19.69 17.86 41.50
C PRO A 168 21.17 17.47 41.49
N GLY A 169 21.45 16.23 41.07
CA GLY A 169 22.79 15.71 40.87
C GLY A 169 22.98 15.20 39.44
N ALA A 170 23.84 15.91 38.69
CA ALA A 170 24.58 15.53 37.48
C ALA A 170 23.91 14.60 36.44
N THR A 171 23.53 15.19 35.30
CA THR A 171 23.22 14.50 34.04
C THR A 171 24.38 13.61 33.57
N PRO A 172 24.20 12.30 33.33
CA PRO A 172 25.12 11.56 32.47
C PRO A 172 24.79 11.93 31.02
N ALA A 173 25.72 12.64 30.38
CA ALA A 173 25.64 12.93 28.95
C ALA A 173 25.66 11.62 28.16
N ASN A 174 24.67 11.42 27.28
CA ASN A 174 24.72 10.37 26.26
C ASN A 174 26.00 10.54 25.43
N PRO A 175 26.79 9.46 25.19
CA PRO A 175 27.92 9.57 24.29
C PRO A 175 27.41 9.89 22.87
N PRO A 176 28.06 10.81 22.13
CA PRO A 176 27.69 11.09 20.76
C PRO A 176 27.90 9.84 19.90
N LEU A 177 26.95 9.60 18.99
CA LEU A 177 27.06 8.57 17.95
C LEU A 177 28.37 8.81 17.16
N PRO A 178 29.13 7.74 16.85
CA PRO A 178 30.30 7.87 15.98
C PRO A 178 29.86 8.40 14.61
N SER A 179 30.56 9.43 14.12
CA SER A 179 30.33 9.99 12.80
C SER A 179 30.61 8.96 11.71
N LEU A 180 29.70 8.88 10.73
CA LEU A 180 29.93 8.08 9.54
C LEU A 180 31.16 8.61 8.79
N PRO A 181 32.07 7.75 8.33
CA PRO A 181 33.21 8.18 7.54
C PRO A 181 32.74 8.86 6.25
N GLY A 182 33.33 10.01 5.94
CA GLY A 182 33.05 10.76 4.72
C GLY A 182 33.43 9.98 3.45
N ARG A 183 32.92 10.43 2.30
CA ARG A 183 33.30 9.91 0.97
C ARG A 183 34.84 9.93 0.85
N GLY A 184 35.47 8.76 0.79
CA GLY A 184 36.92 8.60 0.61
C GLY A 184 37.62 7.64 1.57
N ALA A 185 36.94 7.09 2.59
CA ALA A 185 37.58 6.23 3.61
C ALA A 185 37.87 4.78 3.17
N ALA A 186 38.15 4.52 1.89
CA ALA A 186 38.44 3.18 1.38
C ALA A 186 39.91 2.74 1.57
N ASP A 187 40.80 3.64 2.00
CA ASP A 187 42.25 3.39 2.08
C ASP A 187 42.72 2.67 3.36
N LEU A 188 41.82 2.14 4.20
CA LEU A 188 42.19 1.47 5.46
C LEU A 188 42.31 -0.06 5.37
N LEU A 189 42.39 -0.62 4.17
CA LEU A 189 42.74 -2.03 3.95
C LEU A 189 44.10 -2.10 3.25
N ARG A 190 45.18 -2.04 4.04
CA ARG A 190 46.54 -2.35 3.59
C ARG A 190 47.16 -3.41 4.47
#